data_AF-A0A842NML4-F1
#
_entry.id   AF-A0A842NML4-F1
#
_cell.length_a   1.000
_cell.length_b   1.000
_cell.length_c   1.000
_cell.angle_alpha   90.00
_cell.angle_beta   90.00
_cell.angle_gamma   90.00
#
_symmetry.space_group_name_H-M   'P 1'
#
loop_
_entity.id
_entity.type
_entity.pdbx_description
1 polymer ?
#
loop_
_entity_poly.entity_id
_entity_poly.type
_entity_poly.pdbx_seq_one_letter_code
_entity_poly.pdbx_strand_id
1 'polypeptide(L)'
;MVEEKRGAPEGAKEEDYEILREGAEVTLSINAEDASYVPSIEDSSICMASTIERLAAAKTVTRIVFYQKREFEYDYDQTQILVEIAKVYTKLSKEKEMFTIQNIADPSCGKCASRWYNQLRMVTFNLLKSDPIGAYVELGRM
;
A
#
# COMPACT_ATOMS: atom_id res chain seq x y z
N MET A 1 16.46 21.74 2.48
CA MET A 1 16.07 21.41 1.10
C MET A 1 15.12 20.23 1.20
N VAL A 2 13.84 20.51 1.41
CA VAL A 2 12.79 19.50 1.58
C VAL A 2 12.31 19.16 0.17
N GLU A 3 12.55 17.91 -0.26
CA GLU A 3 12.06 17.44 -1.56
C GLU A 3 10.56 17.12 -1.44
N GLU A 4 9.73 18.10 -1.75
CA GLU A 4 8.29 17.94 -1.96
C GLU A 4 8.08 17.17 -3.27
N LYS A 5 7.87 15.84 -3.19
CA LYS A 5 7.42 15.06 -4.35
C LYS A 5 5.90 14.93 -4.33
N ARG A 6 5.24 15.85 -5.04
CA ARG A 6 3.81 15.77 -5.40
C ARG A 6 3.58 14.84 -6.58
N GLY A 7 2.58 13.98 -6.44
CA GLY A 7 1.86 13.41 -7.57
C GLY A 7 1.11 12.12 -7.23
N ALA A 8 -0.23 12.18 -7.17
CA ALA A 8 -1.16 11.35 -7.95
C ALA A 8 -2.62 11.95 -7.90
N PRO A 9 -3.71 11.26 -8.32
CA PRO A 9 -4.72 11.81 -9.24
C PRO A 9 -6.07 12.19 -8.57
N GLU A 10 -6.91 12.88 -9.34
CA GLU A 10 -8.21 13.46 -8.95
C GLU A 10 -9.13 12.53 -8.14
N GLY A 11 -9.50 12.97 -6.92
CA GLY A 11 -10.69 12.51 -6.19
C GLY A 11 -10.54 12.32 -4.68
N ALA A 12 -9.33 12.21 -4.15
CA ALA A 12 -9.07 12.16 -2.72
C ALA A 12 -8.25 13.39 -2.32
N LYS A 13 -8.63 14.10 -1.24
CA LYS A 13 -7.74 15.09 -0.62
C LYS A 13 -6.47 14.35 -0.21
N GLU A 14 -5.36 14.59 -0.91
CA GLU A 14 -4.07 13.99 -0.58
C GLU A 14 -3.68 14.50 0.81
N GLU A 15 -3.62 13.59 1.80
CA GLU A 15 -3.03 13.95 3.09
C GLU A 15 -1.57 14.30 2.86
N ASP A 16 -1.16 15.44 3.40
CA ASP A 16 0.23 15.86 3.36
C ASP A 16 1.07 14.89 4.19
N TYR A 17 2.25 14.55 3.68
CA TYR A 17 3.18 13.67 4.40
C TYR A 17 4.60 14.19 4.25
N GLU A 18 5.38 13.99 5.30
CA GLU A 18 6.77 14.38 5.35
C GLU A 18 7.62 13.20 5.83
N ILE A 19 8.86 13.17 5.35
CA ILE A 19 9.85 12.20 5.79
C ILE A 19 10.89 12.94 6.61
N LEU A 20 10.82 12.77 7.93
CA LEU A 20 11.75 13.35 8.88
C LEU A 20 12.93 12.40 9.07
N ARG A 21 14.16 12.93 9.04
CA ARG A 21 15.38 12.14 9.21
C ARG A 21 16.20 12.67 10.37
N GLU A 22 16.28 11.88 11.42
CA GLU A 22 17.01 12.22 12.65
C GLU A 22 18.01 11.09 12.96
N GLY A 23 19.26 11.29 12.52
CA GLY A 23 20.31 10.29 12.71
C GLY A 23 20.00 8.98 11.97
N ALA A 24 19.80 7.89 12.73
CA ALA A 24 19.43 6.58 12.20
C ALA A 24 17.91 6.42 12.02
N GLU A 25 17.12 7.34 12.55
CA GLU A 25 15.67 7.28 12.52
C GLU A 25 15.12 8.02 11.29
N VAL A 26 14.21 7.37 10.57
CA VAL A 26 13.49 7.95 9.45
C VAL A 26 11.99 7.80 9.69
N THR A 27 11.34 8.90 10.04
CA THR A 27 9.92 8.92 10.42
C THR A 27 9.08 9.39 9.24
N LEU A 28 8.10 8.57 8.86
CA LEU A 28 7.02 8.96 7.95
C LEU A 28 5.92 9.61 8.78
N SER A 29 5.83 10.94 8.70
CA SER A 29 4.81 11.75 9.36
C SER A 29 3.67 12.01 8.37
N ILE A 30 2.44 11.69 8.75
CA ILE A 30 1.24 11.82 7.91
C ILE A 30 0.22 12.69 8.63
N ASN A 31 -0.19 13.80 8.04
CA ASN A 31 -1.22 14.67 8.59
C ASN A 31 -2.62 14.16 8.19
N ALA A 32 -3.32 13.55 9.13
CA ALA A 32 -4.66 12.98 8.97
C ALA A 32 -5.76 13.84 9.63
N GLU A 33 -5.53 15.13 9.91
CA GLU A 33 -6.54 16.01 10.52
C GLU A 33 -7.83 16.09 9.70
N ASP A 34 -7.70 16.23 8.38
CA ASP A 34 -8.81 16.32 7.43
C ASP A 34 -9.25 14.95 6.86
N ALA A 35 -8.65 13.85 7.33
CA ALA A 35 -8.96 12.52 6.84
C ALA A 35 -10.39 12.13 7.24
N SER A 36 -11.13 11.54 6.29
CA SER A 36 -12.49 11.03 6.54
C SER A 36 -12.50 9.66 7.24
N TYR A 37 -11.33 9.13 7.58
CA TYR A 37 -11.13 7.86 8.28
C TYR A 37 -10.30 8.07 9.55
N VAL A 38 -10.37 7.10 10.46
CA VAL A 38 -9.48 7.06 11.62
C VAL A 38 -8.08 6.63 11.16
N PRO A 39 -7.00 7.31 11.59
CA PRO A 39 -5.62 6.95 11.24
C PRO A 39 -5.13 5.72 12.03
N SER A 40 -5.86 4.61 11.88
CA SER A 40 -5.52 3.27 12.35
C SER A 40 -5.26 2.40 11.11
N ILE A 41 -4.05 1.87 11.01
CA ILE A 41 -3.63 1.06 9.88
C ILE A 41 -4.37 -0.28 9.90
N GLU A 42 -4.55 -0.86 11.09
CA GLU A 42 -5.18 -2.14 11.32
C GLU A 42 -6.70 -2.13 11.10
N ASP A 43 -7.39 -1.02 11.40
CA ASP A 43 -8.86 -0.95 11.34
C ASP A 43 -9.38 -0.27 10.07
N SER A 44 -8.54 0.42 9.31
CA SER A 44 -8.94 1.15 8.10
C SER A 44 -8.20 0.66 6.87
N SER A 45 -8.93 -0.02 5.98
CA SER A 45 -8.39 -0.49 4.69
C SER A 45 -7.90 0.64 3.79
N ILE A 46 -8.48 1.84 3.92
CA ILE A 46 -8.06 3.05 3.20
C ILE A 46 -6.73 3.55 3.78
N CYS A 47 -6.61 3.59 5.12
CA CYS A 47 -5.38 4.00 5.79
C CYS A 47 -4.23 3.03 5.47
N MET A 48 -4.48 1.72 5.53
CA MET A 48 -3.53 0.68 5.11
C MET A 48 -3.06 0.90 3.67
N ALA A 49 -3.99 1.04 2.71
CA ALA A 49 -3.65 1.23 1.30
C ALA A 49 -2.80 2.49 1.06
N SER A 50 -3.23 3.63 1.62
CA SER A 50 -2.49 4.90 1.54
C SER A 50 -1.09 4.79 2.11
N THR A 51 -0.96 4.12 3.27
CA THR A 51 0.33 3.92 3.95
C THR A 51 1.26 3.04 3.12
N ILE A 52 0.78 1.91 2.61
CA ILE A 52 1.57 1.00 1.76
C ILE A 52 2.03 1.71 0.49
N GLU A 53 1.20 2.54 -0.14
CA GLU A 53 1.58 3.33 -1.32
C GLU A 53 2.68 4.36 -1.00
N ARG A 54 2.57 5.06 0.14
CA ARG A 54 3.60 6.01 0.60
C ARG A 54 4.91 5.30 0.95
N LEU A 55 4.84 4.16 1.63
CA LEU A 55 6.02 3.32 1.93
C LEU A 55 6.67 2.76 0.66
N ALA A 56 5.87 2.42 -0.36
CA ALA A 56 6.36 1.98 -1.66
C ALA A 56 7.11 3.09 -2.42
N ALA A 57 6.70 4.35 -2.23
CA ALA A 57 7.38 5.52 -2.79
C ALA A 57 8.62 5.94 -1.97
N ALA A 58 8.60 5.72 -0.65
CA ALA A 58 9.69 6.02 0.25
C ALA A 58 10.85 5.01 0.14
N LYS A 59 12.09 5.46 0.37
CA LYS A 59 13.28 4.57 0.28
C LYS A 59 13.50 3.74 1.55
N THR A 60 13.36 4.37 2.72
CA THR A 60 13.67 3.78 4.02
C THR A 60 12.85 4.53 5.05
N VAL A 61 12.05 3.80 5.82
CA VAL A 61 11.23 4.33 6.91
C VAL A 61 11.41 3.38 8.09
N THR A 62 11.68 3.94 9.26
CA THR A 62 11.88 3.19 10.51
C THR A 62 10.72 3.39 11.48
N ARG A 63 9.92 4.44 11.29
CA ARG A 63 8.78 4.77 12.16
C ARG A 63 7.68 5.46 11.36
N ILE A 64 6.42 5.24 11.73
CA ILE A 64 5.27 5.92 11.13
C ILE A 64 4.51 6.66 12.22
N VAL A 65 4.15 7.92 11.98
CA VAL A 65 3.35 8.73 12.89
C VAL A 65 2.22 9.40 12.11
N PHE A 66 0.99 9.21 12.58
CA PHE A 66 -0.15 9.99 12.08
C PHE A 66 -0.55 11.06 13.07
N TYR A 67 -0.80 12.26 12.53
CA TYR A 67 -1.25 13.42 13.29
C TYR A 67 -2.73 13.67 13.02
N GLN A 68 -3.54 13.60 14.07
CA GLN A 68 -4.94 14.05 14.07
C GLN A 68 -5.19 14.80 15.40
N LYS A 69 -6.27 14.49 16.15
CA LYS A 69 -6.46 14.98 17.52
C LYS A 69 -5.48 14.38 18.53
N ARG A 70 -4.90 13.24 18.18
CA ARG A 70 -3.85 12.54 18.93
C ARG A 70 -2.86 11.97 17.93
N GLU A 71 -1.69 11.62 18.43
CA GLU A 71 -0.66 10.93 17.66
C GLU A 71 -0.93 9.43 17.67
N PHE A 72 -0.83 8.80 16.50
CA PHE A 72 -0.84 7.36 16.34
C PHE A 72 0.53 6.95 15.83
N GLU A 73 1.29 6.26 16.66
CA GLU A 73 2.67 5.89 16.39
C GLU A 73 2.78 4.37 16.18
N TYR A 74 3.54 4.00 15.16
CA TYR A 74 3.91 2.61 14.87
C TYR A 74 5.40 2.48 15.00
N ASP A 75 5.83 1.56 15.86
CA ASP A 75 7.23 1.37 16.18
C ASP A 75 8.03 0.78 15.00
N TYR A 76 9.32 0.52 15.25
CA TYR A 76 10.20 -0.05 14.25
C TYR A 76 9.72 -1.40 13.72
N ASP A 77 9.34 -2.32 14.61
CA ASP A 77 8.99 -3.68 14.24
C ASP A 77 7.70 -3.70 13.41
N GLN A 78 6.69 -2.94 13.83
CA GLN A 78 5.45 -2.75 13.07
C GLN A 78 5.72 -2.10 11.71
N THR A 79 6.55 -1.06 11.68
CA THR A 79 6.91 -0.35 10.46
C THR A 79 7.65 -1.27 9.48
N GLN A 80 8.58 -2.11 9.96
CA GLN A 80 9.32 -3.03 9.09
C GLN A 80 8.40 -4.04 8.41
N ILE A 81 7.38 -4.55 9.11
CA ILE A 81 6.38 -5.45 8.50
C ILE A 81 5.69 -4.76 7.31
N LEU A 82 5.24 -3.52 7.51
CA LEU A 82 4.56 -2.74 6.46
C LEU A 82 5.51 -2.39 5.30
N VAL A 83 6.78 -2.09 5.60
CA VAL A 83 7.81 -1.85 4.60
C VAL A 83 8.05 -3.09 3.73
N GLU A 84 8.09 -4.29 4.32
CA GLU A 84 8.23 -5.53 3.54
C GLU A 84 7.01 -5.77 2.64
N ILE A 85 5.80 -5.51 3.14
CA ILE A 85 4.57 -5.58 2.33
C ILE A 85 4.64 -4.58 1.16
N ALA A 86 5.07 -3.35 1.43
CA ALA A 86 5.24 -2.33 0.39
C ALA A 86 6.29 -2.71 -0.65
N LYS A 87 7.38 -3.39 -0.26
CA LYS A 87 8.38 -3.93 -1.20
C LYS A 87 7.79 -5.01 -2.10
N VAL A 88 7.01 -5.94 -1.53
CA VAL A 88 6.29 -6.98 -2.31
C VAL A 88 5.33 -6.33 -3.30
N TYR A 89 4.48 -5.40 -2.84
CA TYR A 89 3.57 -4.65 -3.69
C TYR A 89 4.30 -3.90 -4.82
N THR A 90 5.42 -3.25 -4.49
CA THR A 90 6.27 -2.53 -5.46
C THR A 90 6.81 -3.47 -6.53
N LYS A 91 7.32 -4.64 -6.12
CA LYS A 91 7.87 -5.63 -7.05
C LYS A 91 6.79 -6.13 -8.02
N LEU A 92 5.64 -6.53 -7.49
CA LEU A 92 4.50 -7.00 -8.28
C LEU A 92 3.96 -5.91 -9.21
N SER A 93 3.96 -4.66 -8.75
CA SER A 93 3.55 -3.49 -9.55
C SER A 93 4.50 -3.14 -10.69
N LYS A 94 5.78 -3.53 -10.61
CA LYS A 94 6.75 -3.38 -11.70
C LYS A 94 6.63 -4.52 -12.72
N GLU A 95 6.25 -5.71 -12.27
CA GLU A 95 6.14 -6.93 -13.09
C GLU A 95 4.74 -7.11 -13.70
N LYS A 96 4.02 -6.02 -14.02
CA LYS A 96 2.63 -6.06 -14.54
C LYS A 96 2.47 -6.91 -15.81
N GLU A 97 3.51 -7.03 -16.62
CA GLU A 97 3.49 -7.84 -17.84
C GLU A 97 3.34 -9.34 -17.56
N MET A 98 3.85 -9.83 -16.43
CA MET A 98 3.62 -11.21 -16.00
C MET A 98 2.15 -11.46 -15.67
N PHE A 99 1.42 -10.41 -15.28
CA PHE A 99 0.01 -10.47 -14.95
C PHE A 99 -0.89 -10.14 -16.16
N THR A 100 -0.49 -10.45 -17.39
CA THR A 100 -1.37 -10.32 -18.57
C THR A 100 -2.24 -11.56 -18.75
N ILE A 101 -3.42 -11.39 -19.38
CA ILE A 101 -4.36 -12.50 -19.60
C ILE A 101 -3.72 -13.67 -20.37
N GLN A 102 -2.79 -13.38 -21.27
CA GLN A 102 -2.08 -14.37 -22.09
C GLN A 102 -1.08 -15.20 -21.27
N ASN A 103 -0.48 -14.61 -20.24
CA ASN A 103 0.49 -15.27 -19.37
C ASN A 103 -0.17 -16.04 -18.23
N ILE A 104 -1.40 -15.63 -17.87
CA ILE A 104 -2.13 -16.17 -16.72
C ILE A 104 -3.07 -17.32 -17.11
N ALA A 105 -3.73 -17.22 -18.26
CA ALA A 105 -4.86 -18.09 -18.56
C ALA A 105 -4.69 -18.85 -19.86
N ASP A 106 -5.24 -20.07 -19.87
CA ASP A 106 -5.32 -20.89 -21.07
C ASP A 106 -6.16 -20.17 -22.14
N PRO A 107 -5.59 -19.91 -23.34
CA PRO A 107 -6.31 -19.31 -24.46
C PRO A 107 -7.56 -20.09 -24.88
N SER A 108 -7.65 -21.38 -24.53
CA SER A 108 -8.75 -22.28 -24.90
C SER A 108 -10.08 -21.95 -24.22
N CYS A 109 -10.08 -21.34 -23.02
CA CYS A 109 -11.29 -20.95 -22.30
C CYS A 109 -11.33 -19.45 -22.01
N GLY A 110 -11.86 -18.65 -22.95
CA GLY A 110 -11.99 -17.20 -22.79
C GLY A 110 -12.75 -16.76 -21.52
N LYS A 111 -13.81 -17.46 -21.12
CA LYS A 111 -14.60 -17.13 -19.91
C LYS A 111 -13.85 -17.43 -18.61
N CYS A 112 -13.17 -18.58 -18.55
CA CYS A 112 -12.37 -18.98 -17.39
C CYS A 112 -11.19 -18.01 -17.22
N ALA A 113 -10.54 -17.69 -18.35
CA ALA A 113 -9.41 -16.78 -18.43
C ALA A 113 -9.73 -15.40 -17.87
N SER A 114 -10.84 -14.80 -18.31
CA SER A 114 -11.23 -13.46 -17.84
C SER A 114 -11.58 -13.43 -16.36
N ARG A 115 -12.28 -14.46 -15.84
CA ARG A 115 -12.63 -14.52 -14.41
C ARG A 115 -11.39 -14.61 -13.52
N TRP A 116 -10.49 -15.55 -13.82
CA TRP A 116 -9.30 -15.80 -13.01
C TRP A 116 -8.34 -14.61 -13.07
N TYR A 117 -8.13 -14.04 -14.27
CA TYR A 117 -7.37 -12.81 -14.46
C TYR A 117 -7.90 -11.64 -13.61
N ASN A 118 -9.22 -11.38 -13.65
CA ASN A 118 -9.81 -10.28 -12.90
C ASN A 118 -9.65 -10.48 -11.38
N GLN A 119 -9.80 -11.72 -10.91
CA GLN A 119 -9.66 -12.04 -9.49
C GLN A 119 -8.22 -11.87 -9.02
N LEU A 120 -7.24 -12.40 -9.78
CA LEU A 120 -5.83 -12.24 -9.49
C LEU A 120 -5.41 -10.76 -9.51
N ARG A 121 -5.84 -10.01 -10.52
CA ARG A 121 -5.56 -8.57 -10.64
C ARG A 121 -6.13 -7.78 -9.45
N MET A 122 -7.35 -8.11 -9.03
CA MET A 122 -7.99 -7.49 -7.87
C MET A 122 -7.19 -7.78 -6.59
N VAL A 123 -6.81 -9.04 -6.37
CA VAL A 123 -6.06 -9.41 -5.16
C VAL A 123 -4.67 -8.77 -5.14
N THR A 124 -3.93 -8.84 -6.24
CA THR A 124 -2.55 -8.34 -6.32
C THR A 124 -2.46 -6.82 -6.22
N PHE A 125 -3.35 -6.06 -6.89
CA PHE A 125 -3.19 -4.60 -7.01
C PHE A 125 -4.14 -3.78 -6.13
N ASN A 126 -5.21 -4.40 -5.60
CA ASN A 126 -6.13 -3.72 -4.69
C ASN A 126 -6.05 -4.33 -3.30
N LEU A 127 -6.36 -5.63 -3.17
CA LEU A 127 -6.50 -6.25 -1.85
C LEU A 127 -5.16 -6.27 -1.09
N LEU A 128 -4.04 -6.57 -1.75
CA LEU A 128 -2.73 -6.65 -1.11
C LEU A 128 -2.33 -5.38 -0.36
N LYS A 129 -2.63 -4.20 -0.91
CA LYS A 129 -2.29 -2.93 -0.26
C LYS A 129 -3.31 -2.52 0.79
N SER A 130 -4.57 -2.94 0.69
CA SER A 130 -5.64 -2.54 1.62
C SER A 130 -5.87 -3.53 2.77
N ASP A 131 -5.60 -4.81 2.53
CA ASP A 131 -5.69 -5.92 3.46
C ASP A 131 -4.71 -7.04 3.04
N PRO A 132 -3.45 -6.97 3.47
CA PRO A 132 -2.42 -7.95 3.13
C PRO A 132 -2.76 -9.38 3.59
N ILE A 133 -3.48 -9.52 4.71
CA ILE A 133 -3.86 -10.82 5.27
C ILE A 133 -5.01 -11.41 4.44
N GLY A 134 -6.04 -10.62 4.16
CA GLY A 134 -7.13 -11.00 3.27
C GLY A 134 -6.61 -11.39 1.88
N ALA A 135 -5.63 -10.66 1.35
CA ALA A 135 -4.99 -11.01 0.09
C ALA A 135 -4.34 -12.40 0.11
N TYR A 136 -3.62 -12.74 1.17
CA TYR A 136 -3.03 -14.08 1.34
C TYR A 136 -4.10 -15.18 1.39
N VAL A 137 -5.16 -14.97 2.18
CA VAL A 137 -6.25 -15.94 2.33
C VAL A 137 -7.00 -16.13 1.02
N GLU A 138 -7.32 -15.05 0.30
CA GLU A 138 -8.02 -15.13 -0.98
C GLU A 138 -7.19 -15.82 -2.06
N LEU A 139 -5.87 -15.59 -2.10
CA LEU A 139 -4.97 -16.34 -2.99
C LEU A 139 -4.95 -17.85 -2.68
N GLY A 140 -5.02 -18.23 -1.41
CA GLY A 140 -5.07 -19.65 -1.02
C GLY A 140 -6.40 -20.35 -1.31
N ARG A 141 -7.48 -19.59 -1.58
CA ARG A 141 -8.82 -20.12 -1.89
C ARG A 141 -9.11 -20.24 -3.39
N MET A 142 -8.34 -19.53 -4.22
CA MET A 142 -8.44 -19.58 -5.69
C MET A 142 -8.05 -20.95 -6.23
#